data_AF-A0A2N8UNG5-F1
#
_entry.id   AF-A0A2N8UNG5-F1
#
_cell.length_a   1.000
_cell.length_b   1.000
_cell.length_c   1.000
_cell.angle_alpha   90.00
_cell.angle_beta   90.00
_cell.angle_gamma   90.00
#
_symmetry.space_group_name_H-M   'P 1'
#
loop_
_entity.id
_entity.type
_entity.pdbx_description
1 polymer ?
#
loop_
_entity_poly.entity_id
_entity_poly.type
_entity_poly.pdbx_seq_one_letter_code
_entity_poly.pdbx_strand_id
1 'polypeptide(L)'
;MSMEAFSAARKQKLDLLRQRRAAEQSGTALPSSSHDASLLIKRHFRNYDPITGQMRRFTSARDLPDTVEKDVEGLQQQTIAEDERRRNENLDLNNIAPKRPNWDLKRDLEKRLKKLERRDKEAVIILIRQRIQAQQKAAALDANSADRNEATLTGLSAEIAATATADLARDASDLSDDDSESDAE
;
A
#
# COMPACT_ATOMS: atom_id res chain seq x y z
N MET A 1 13.86 39.60 -23.98
CA MET A 1 14.50 39.20 -25.26
C MET A 1 13.72 39.85 -26.40
N SER A 2 14.39 40.61 -27.27
CA SER A 2 13.74 41.39 -28.34
C SER A 2 13.10 40.49 -29.41
N MET A 3 11.99 40.93 -29.98
CA MET A 3 11.26 40.22 -31.05
C MET A 3 12.14 40.01 -32.31
N GLU A 4 13.09 40.91 -32.54
CA GLU A 4 14.08 40.83 -33.61
C GLU A 4 15.08 39.69 -33.41
N ALA A 5 15.43 39.37 -32.16
CA ALA A 5 16.32 38.25 -31.87
C ALA A 5 15.65 36.90 -32.20
N PHE A 6 14.35 36.77 -31.93
CA PHE A 6 13.58 35.56 -32.27
C PHE A 6 13.40 35.40 -33.79
N SER A 7 13.17 36.49 -34.53
CA SER A 7 13.05 36.43 -35.98
C SER A 7 14.38 36.07 -36.64
N ALA A 8 15.49 36.62 -36.15
CA ALA A 8 16.84 36.27 -36.59
C ALA A 8 17.18 34.80 -36.32
N ALA A 9 16.91 34.30 -35.10
CA ALA A 9 17.14 32.89 -34.77
C ALA A 9 16.29 31.93 -35.63
N ARG A 10 15.02 32.28 -35.91
CA ARG A 10 14.17 31.50 -36.81
C ARG A 10 14.70 31.52 -38.24
N LYS A 11 15.16 32.67 -38.74
CA LYS A 11 15.74 32.80 -40.08
C LYS A 11 16.98 31.93 -40.21
N GLN A 12 17.91 32.01 -39.26
CA GLN A 12 19.10 31.15 -39.21
C GLN A 12 18.75 29.66 -39.21
N LYS A 13 17.77 29.26 -38.39
CA LYS A 13 17.29 27.86 -38.35
C LYS A 13 16.70 27.40 -39.69
N LEU A 14 15.92 28.25 -40.35
CA LEU A 14 15.32 27.93 -41.65
C LEU A 14 16.39 27.83 -42.75
N ASP A 15 17.41 28.69 -42.70
CA ASP A 15 18.51 28.67 -43.67
C ASP A 15 19.34 27.39 -43.51
N LEU A 16 19.61 26.94 -42.27
CA LEU A 16 20.25 25.64 -42.00
C LEU A 16 19.42 24.46 -42.54
N LEU A 17 18.09 24.48 -42.37
CA LEU A 17 17.21 23.44 -42.92
C LEU A 17 17.17 23.45 -44.45
N ARG A 18 17.22 24.63 -45.08
CA ARG A 18 17.28 24.75 -46.56
C ARG A 18 18.61 24.25 -47.10
N GLN A 19 19.73 24.61 -46.47
CA GLN A 19 21.06 24.11 -46.85
C GLN A 19 21.14 22.58 -46.71
N ARG A 20 20.60 22.01 -45.62
CA ARG A 20 20.53 20.55 -45.44
C ARG A 20 19.68 19.88 -46.52
N ARG A 21 18.49 20.42 -46.84
CA ARG A 21 17.64 19.88 -47.90
C ARG A 21 18.32 19.94 -49.29
N ALA A 22 19.06 21.00 -49.57
CA ALA A 22 19.82 21.12 -50.81
C ALA A 22 20.96 20.10 -50.90
N ALA A 23 21.67 19.86 -49.79
CA ALA A 23 22.73 18.84 -49.72
C ALA A 23 22.19 17.40 -49.82
N GLU A 24 21.02 17.12 -49.21
CA GLU A 24 20.32 15.83 -49.35
C GLU A 24 19.89 15.59 -50.81
N GLN A 25 19.50 16.63 -51.54
CA GLN A 25 19.13 16.54 -52.97
C GLN A 25 20.36 16.40 -53.89
N SER A 26 21.51 16.94 -53.51
CA SER A 26 22.77 16.79 -54.26
C SER A 26 23.58 15.54 -53.88
N GLY A 27 23.06 14.69 -52.99
CA GLY A 27 23.67 13.41 -52.61
C GLY A 27 25.02 13.52 -51.88
N THR A 28 25.44 14.71 -51.47
CA THR A 28 26.70 14.92 -50.74
C THR A 28 26.42 14.93 -49.23
N ALA A 29 26.81 13.85 -48.56
CA ALA A 29 26.72 13.75 -47.10
C ALA A 29 27.76 14.67 -46.43
N LEU A 30 27.29 15.69 -45.69
CA LEU A 30 28.14 16.50 -44.82
C LEU A 30 28.47 15.75 -43.52
N PRO A 31 29.61 16.05 -42.87
CA PRO A 31 30.02 15.39 -41.64
C PRO A 31 28.98 15.57 -40.54
N SER A 32 28.50 14.44 -40.05
CA SER A 32 27.39 14.26 -39.13
C SER A 32 27.69 14.77 -37.73
N SER A 33 26.88 15.69 -37.22
CA SER A 33 26.82 15.94 -35.78
C SER A 33 25.89 14.92 -35.12
N SER A 34 26.16 14.61 -33.86
CA SER A 34 25.55 13.54 -33.05
C SER A 34 24.01 13.57 -32.91
N HIS A 35 23.33 14.56 -33.48
CA HIS A 35 21.87 14.65 -33.51
C HIS A 35 21.20 13.88 -34.66
N ASP A 36 21.93 13.35 -35.64
CA ASP A 36 21.35 12.65 -36.79
C ASP A 36 20.71 11.29 -36.45
N ALA A 37 21.13 10.63 -35.36
CA ALA A 37 20.51 9.38 -34.90
C ALA A 37 19.01 9.56 -34.62
N SER A 38 18.60 10.73 -34.11
CA SER A 38 17.20 11.05 -33.79
C SER A 38 16.32 11.30 -35.03
N LEU A 39 16.92 11.57 -36.19
CA LEU A 39 16.23 11.81 -37.46
C LEU A 39 16.22 10.55 -38.36
N LEU A 40 17.24 9.68 -38.27
CA LEU A 40 17.23 8.37 -38.90
C LEU A 40 16.08 7.49 -38.36
N ILE A 41 15.81 7.57 -37.05
CA ILE A 41 14.67 6.91 -36.39
C ILE A 41 13.32 7.31 -37.01
N LYS A 42 13.21 8.47 -37.67
CA LYS A 42 11.96 9.00 -38.25
C LYS A 42 11.67 8.58 -39.70
N ARG A 43 12.55 7.83 -40.38
CA ARG A 43 12.32 7.40 -41.78
C ARG A 43 12.41 5.90 -42.01
N HIS A 44 12.07 5.10 -41.00
CA HIS A 44 11.81 3.68 -41.21
C HIS A 44 10.39 3.51 -41.76
N PHE A 45 10.29 3.34 -43.09
CA PHE A 45 9.03 2.95 -43.70
C PHE A 45 8.70 1.52 -43.26
N ARG A 46 7.49 1.32 -42.70
CA ARG A 46 7.04 0.02 -42.14
C ARG A 46 7.17 -1.14 -43.14
N ASN A 47 7.11 -0.84 -44.44
CA ASN A 47 7.15 -1.78 -45.55
C ASN A 47 8.53 -1.85 -46.26
N TYR A 48 9.59 -1.25 -45.72
CA TYR A 48 10.90 -1.21 -46.37
C TYR A 48 12.00 -1.69 -45.43
N ASP A 49 12.83 -2.61 -45.89
CA ASP A 49 13.97 -3.09 -45.11
C ASP A 49 15.19 -2.18 -45.37
N PRO A 50 15.70 -1.46 -44.35
CA PRO A 50 16.78 -0.51 -44.54
C PRO A 50 18.13 -1.17 -44.90
N ILE A 51 18.26 -2.48 -44.66
CA ILE A 51 19.48 -3.25 -44.95
C ILE A 51 19.48 -3.78 -46.38
N THR A 52 18.35 -4.31 -46.85
CA THR A 52 18.23 -4.93 -48.19
C THR A 52 17.77 -3.96 -49.27
N GLY A 53 17.19 -2.82 -48.87
CA GLY A 53 16.70 -1.80 -49.78
C GLY A 53 15.46 -2.24 -50.59
N GLN A 54 14.79 -3.30 -50.16
CA GLN A 54 13.64 -3.88 -50.85
C GLN A 54 12.36 -3.76 -50.01
N MET A 55 11.21 -3.96 -50.65
CA MET A 55 9.94 -4.01 -49.95
C MET A 55 9.88 -5.24 -49.03
N ARG A 56 9.52 -5.03 -47.76
CA ARG A 56 9.27 -6.08 -46.78
C ARG A 56 8.14 -6.97 -47.28
N ARG A 57 8.44 -8.25 -47.49
CA ARG A 57 7.47 -9.27 -47.88
C ARG A 57 7.22 -10.18 -46.69
N PHE A 58 5.99 -10.23 -46.20
CA PHE A 58 5.56 -11.20 -45.21
C PHE A 58 5.19 -12.49 -45.96
N THR A 59 6.13 -13.43 -46.09
CA THR A 59 5.91 -14.67 -46.87
C THR A 59 5.36 -15.79 -45.99
N SER A 60 5.47 -15.66 -44.67
CA SER A 60 4.97 -16.65 -43.72
C SER A 60 4.26 -16.03 -42.51
N ALA A 61 3.41 -16.81 -41.85
CA ALA A 61 2.77 -16.43 -40.58
C ALA A 61 3.77 -16.13 -39.43
N ARG A 62 5.04 -16.54 -39.60
CA ARG A 62 6.16 -16.23 -38.70
C ARG A 62 6.73 -14.84 -38.90
N ASP A 63 6.54 -14.24 -40.07
CA ASP A 63 7.03 -12.90 -40.38
C ASP A 63 6.04 -11.82 -39.91
N LEU A 64 4.80 -12.20 -39.58
CA LEU A 64 3.82 -11.27 -39.04
C LEU A 64 4.29 -10.77 -37.67
N PRO A 65 4.27 -9.44 -37.43
CA PRO A 65 4.59 -8.89 -36.12
C PRO A 65 3.64 -9.47 -35.07
N ASP A 66 4.11 -9.49 -33.83
CA ASP A 66 3.27 -9.93 -32.72
C ASP A 66 1.98 -9.10 -32.70
N THR A 67 0.88 -9.80 -32.72
CA THR A 67 -0.46 -9.22 -32.86
C THR A 67 -1.14 -9.36 -31.52
N VAL A 68 -1.98 -8.38 -31.15
CA VAL A 68 -2.71 -8.37 -29.88
C VAL A 68 -3.46 -9.69 -29.62
N GLU A 69 -3.95 -10.36 -30.67
CA GLU A 69 -4.61 -11.65 -30.56
C GLU A 69 -3.70 -12.76 -30.00
N LYS A 70 -2.40 -12.74 -30.31
CA LYS A 70 -1.40 -13.67 -29.74
C LYS A 70 -1.08 -13.33 -28.29
N ASP A 71 -1.01 -12.04 -27.97
CA ASP A 71 -0.77 -11.56 -26.59
C ASP A 71 -1.92 -11.92 -25.65
N VAL A 72 -3.15 -11.96 -26.18
CA VAL A 72 -4.38 -12.25 -25.43
C VAL A 72 -4.73 -13.74 -25.47
N GLU A 73 -4.06 -14.53 -26.30
CA GLU A 73 -4.27 -15.97 -26.42
C GLU A 73 -4.03 -16.64 -25.06
N GLY A 74 -5.07 -17.31 -24.54
CA GLY A 74 -5.00 -18.03 -23.26
C GLY A 74 -5.27 -17.21 -21.99
N LEU A 75 -5.27 -15.87 -22.03
CA LEU A 75 -5.62 -15.05 -20.85
C LEU A 75 -7.04 -15.33 -20.35
N GLN A 76 -7.98 -15.47 -21.28
CA GLN A 76 -9.38 -15.81 -20.94
C GLN A 76 -9.48 -17.15 -20.20
N GLN A 77 -8.73 -18.16 -20.68
CA GLN A 77 -8.73 -19.49 -20.07
C GLN A 77 -8.10 -19.46 -18.67
N GLN A 78 -7.04 -18.66 -18.48
CA GLN A 78 -6.41 -18.45 -17.18
C GLN A 78 -7.36 -17.77 -16.20
N THR A 79 -8.06 -16.70 -16.61
CA THR A 79 -9.03 -16.01 -15.76
C THR A 79 -10.16 -16.92 -15.34
N ILE A 80 -10.72 -17.71 -16.27
CA ILE A 80 -11.78 -18.68 -15.95
C ILE A 80 -11.27 -19.73 -14.95
N ALA A 81 -10.06 -20.27 -15.17
CA ALA A 81 -9.46 -21.26 -14.28
C ALA A 81 -9.15 -20.70 -12.88
N GLU A 82 -8.71 -19.44 -12.78
CA GLU A 82 -8.48 -18.76 -11.50
C GLU A 82 -9.79 -18.52 -10.76
N ASP A 83 -10.85 -18.10 -11.46
CA ASP A 83 -12.16 -17.86 -10.87
C ASP A 83 -12.80 -19.16 -10.37
N GLU A 84 -12.64 -20.26 -11.13
CA GLU A 84 -13.05 -21.61 -10.70
C GLU A 84 -12.25 -22.10 -9.50
N ARG A 85 -10.94 -21.87 -9.45
CA ARG A 85 -10.11 -22.18 -8.28
C ARG A 85 -10.57 -21.40 -7.06
N ARG A 86 -10.84 -20.10 -7.20
CA ARG A 86 -11.33 -19.24 -6.13
C ARG A 86 -12.72 -19.65 -5.62
N ARG A 87 -13.58 -20.16 -6.50
CA ARG A 87 -14.89 -20.71 -6.11
C ARG A 87 -14.79 -22.07 -5.42
N ASN A 88 -13.81 -22.88 -5.83
CA ASN A 88 -13.53 -24.20 -5.24
C ASN A 88 -12.74 -24.10 -3.92
N GLU A 89 -11.98 -23.03 -3.72
CA GLU A 89 -11.38 -22.67 -2.44
C GLU A 89 -12.50 -22.39 -1.44
N ASN A 90 -12.87 -23.45 -0.71
CA ASN A 90 -13.76 -23.52 0.45
C ASN A 90 -14.63 -22.27 0.62
N LEU A 91 -15.82 -22.29 0.01
CA LEU A 91 -16.89 -21.36 0.34
C LEU A 91 -17.07 -21.36 1.87
N ASP A 92 -16.59 -20.30 2.51
CA ASP A 92 -16.73 -20.13 3.94
C ASP A 92 -18.22 -19.91 4.25
N LEU A 93 -18.89 -21.00 4.63
CA LEU A 93 -20.32 -21.03 4.95
C LEU A 93 -20.69 -20.00 6.02
N ASN A 94 -19.75 -19.58 6.86
CA ASN A 94 -19.95 -18.57 7.88
C ASN A 94 -20.07 -17.14 7.30
N ASN A 95 -19.48 -16.88 6.14
CA ASN A 95 -19.61 -15.59 5.45
C ASN A 95 -20.91 -15.49 4.65
N ILE A 96 -21.49 -16.62 4.24
CA ILE A 96 -22.74 -16.71 3.47
C ILE A 96 -23.97 -16.78 4.39
N ALA A 97 -23.81 -17.25 5.63
CA ALA A 97 -24.86 -17.26 6.62
C ALA A 97 -25.37 -15.84 6.93
N PRO A 98 -26.68 -15.67 7.19
CA PRO A 98 -27.23 -14.38 7.62
C PRO A 98 -26.57 -13.96 8.93
N LYS A 99 -26.04 -12.74 8.95
CA LYS A 99 -25.34 -12.19 10.12
C LYS A 99 -26.36 -11.69 11.14
N ARG A 100 -25.95 -11.59 12.42
CA ARG A 100 -26.78 -11.00 13.48
C ARG A 100 -27.11 -9.54 13.12
N PRO A 101 -28.30 -9.02 13.47
CA PRO A 101 -28.70 -7.65 13.12
C PRO A 101 -27.71 -6.58 13.61
N ASN A 102 -27.09 -6.79 14.78
CA ASN A 102 -26.13 -5.86 15.39
C ASN A 102 -24.68 -6.05 14.92
N TRP A 103 -24.43 -6.92 13.92
CA TRP A 103 -23.10 -7.19 13.36
C TRP A 103 -22.41 -5.90 12.89
N ASP A 104 -23.17 -5.04 12.21
CA ASP A 104 -22.62 -3.84 11.58
C ASP A 104 -22.23 -2.81 12.64
N LEU A 105 -23.09 -2.66 13.65
CA LEU A 105 -22.84 -1.83 14.81
C LEU A 105 -21.58 -2.29 15.55
N LYS A 106 -21.44 -3.59 15.80
CA LYS A 106 -20.25 -4.15 16.47
C LYS A 106 -18.98 -3.87 15.67
N ARG A 107 -19.01 -4.09 14.36
CA ARG A 107 -17.85 -3.85 13.48
C ARG A 107 -17.42 -2.39 13.46
N ASP A 108 -18.37 -1.47 13.40
CA ASP A 108 -18.05 -0.05 13.34
C ASP A 108 -17.65 0.53 14.70
N LEU A 109 -18.20 -0.02 15.78
CA LEU A 109 -17.80 0.28 17.17
C LEU A 109 -16.38 -0.24 17.43
N GLU A 110 -16.04 -1.46 17.00
CA GLU A 110 -14.72 -2.07 17.17
C GLU A 110 -13.60 -1.22 16.55
N LYS A 111 -13.84 -0.58 15.41
CA LYS A 111 -12.88 0.37 14.81
C LYS A 111 -12.61 1.59 15.69
N ARG A 112 -13.62 2.08 16.42
CA ARG A 112 -13.51 3.21 17.34
C ARG A 112 -12.85 2.78 18.64
N LEU A 113 -13.26 1.65 19.21
CA LEU A 113 -12.66 1.06 20.41
C LEU A 113 -11.17 0.78 20.22
N LYS A 114 -10.75 0.23 19.08
CA LYS A 114 -9.33 -0.05 18.82
C LYS A 114 -8.42 1.18 18.97
N LYS A 115 -8.93 2.39 18.68
CA LYS A 115 -8.18 3.64 18.89
C LYS A 115 -8.13 4.02 20.38
N LEU A 116 -9.23 3.79 21.09
CA LEU A 116 -9.37 4.09 22.51
C LEU A 116 -8.59 3.10 23.39
N GLU A 117 -8.71 1.80 23.13
CA GLU A 117 -8.03 0.70 23.85
C GLU A 117 -6.52 0.91 23.98
N ARG A 118 -5.87 1.50 22.97
CA ARG A 118 -4.45 1.83 23.06
C ARG A 118 -4.18 2.87 24.15
N ARG A 119 -4.98 3.93 24.19
CA ARG A 119 -4.86 5.01 25.17
C ARG A 119 -5.27 4.53 26.56
N ASP A 120 -6.27 3.65 26.64
CA ASP A 120 -6.70 3.04 27.88
C ASP A 120 -5.60 2.16 28.46
N LYS A 121 -4.95 1.32 27.63
CA LYS A 121 -3.78 0.53 28.06
C LYS A 121 -2.64 1.42 28.54
N GLU A 122 -2.35 2.51 27.82
CA GLU A 122 -1.36 3.50 28.24
C GLU A 122 -1.73 4.16 29.58
N ALA A 123 -2.99 4.53 29.78
CA ALA A 123 -3.51 5.12 31.02
C ALA A 123 -3.47 4.14 32.19
N VAL A 124 -3.87 2.88 31.97
CA VAL A 124 -3.78 1.80 32.96
C VAL A 124 -2.34 1.60 33.41
N ILE A 125 -1.37 1.60 32.50
CA ILE A 125 0.06 1.51 32.85
C ILE A 125 0.50 2.69 33.71
N ILE A 126 0.07 3.92 33.38
CA ILE A 126 0.38 5.12 34.16
C ILE A 126 -0.21 5.02 35.58
N LEU A 127 -1.47 4.60 35.69
CA LEU A 127 -2.14 4.43 36.98
C LEU A 127 -1.47 3.37 37.84
N ILE A 128 -1.08 2.22 37.26
CA ILE A 128 -0.32 1.18 37.96
C ILE A 128 1.01 1.75 38.46
N ARG A 129 1.75 2.50 37.63
CA ARG A 129 3.02 3.12 38.05
C ARG A 129 2.82 4.11 39.20
N GLN A 130 1.79 4.94 39.14
CA GLN A 130 1.46 5.90 40.20
C GLN A 130 1.08 5.17 41.50
N ARG A 131 0.28 4.10 41.42
CA ARG A 131 -0.12 3.28 42.57
C ARG A 131 1.10 2.65 43.24
N ILE A 132 2.00 2.04 42.47
CA ILE A 132 3.25 1.45 42.99
C ILE A 132 4.13 2.51 43.65
N GLN A 133 4.29 3.70 43.04
CA GLN A 133 5.08 4.78 43.62
C GLN A 133 4.47 5.34 44.91
N ALA A 134 3.15 5.50 44.97
CA ALA A 134 2.45 5.92 46.18
C ALA A 134 2.62 4.91 47.32
N GLN A 135 2.52 3.61 47.00
CA GLN A 135 2.78 2.53 47.97
C GLN A 135 4.24 2.52 48.45
N GLN A 136 5.23 2.68 47.56
CA GLN A 136 6.65 2.76 47.94
C GLN A 136 6.95 3.96 48.84
N LYS A 137 6.34 5.12 48.55
CA LYS A 137 6.45 6.31 49.40
C LYS A 137 5.80 6.12 50.77
N ALA A 138 4.60 5.52 50.81
CA ALA A 138 3.91 5.20 52.06
C ALA A 138 4.69 4.18 52.90
N ALA A 139 5.38 3.24 52.26
CA ALA A 139 6.26 2.26 52.90
C ALA A 139 7.66 2.81 53.25
N ALA A 140 7.96 4.09 52.97
CA ALA A 140 9.26 4.72 53.18
C ALA A 140 10.47 3.95 52.59
N LEU A 141 10.26 3.29 51.45
CA LEU A 141 11.32 2.55 50.74
C LEU A 141 12.00 3.47 49.73
N ASP A 142 13.29 3.78 49.96
CA ASP A 142 14.10 4.56 49.02
C ASP A 142 14.20 3.87 47.65
N ALA A 143 13.78 4.56 46.60
CA ALA A 143 13.69 4.03 45.23
C ALA A 143 15.07 3.70 44.58
N ASN A 144 16.18 3.88 45.30
CA ASN A 144 17.55 3.72 44.81
C ASN A 144 18.38 2.66 45.56
N SER A 145 17.75 1.84 46.43
CA SER A 145 18.44 0.70 47.05
C SER A 145 18.50 -0.49 46.07
N ALA A 146 19.71 -0.95 45.78
CA ALA A 146 19.97 -2.06 44.86
C ALA A 146 19.62 -3.45 45.45
N ASP A 147 19.31 -3.52 46.74
CA ASP A 147 18.91 -4.77 47.42
C ASP A 147 17.40 -5.01 47.28
N ARG A 148 16.99 -5.55 46.14
CA ARG A 148 15.65 -6.11 45.97
C ARG A 148 15.63 -7.56 46.43
N ASN A 149 15.37 -7.78 47.71
CA ASN A 149 15.11 -9.11 48.24
C ASN A 149 13.79 -9.65 47.63
N GLU A 150 13.81 -10.84 47.03
CA GLU A 150 12.63 -11.45 46.40
C GLU A 150 11.42 -11.55 47.34
N ALA A 151 11.66 -11.70 48.65
CA ALA A 151 10.63 -11.72 49.69
C ALA A 151 9.84 -10.40 49.84
N THR A 152 10.44 -9.24 49.56
CA THR A 152 9.71 -7.96 49.64
C THR A 152 8.83 -7.76 48.41
N LEU A 153 9.27 -8.25 47.24
CA LEU A 153 8.48 -8.24 46.00
C LEU A 153 7.27 -9.19 46.05
N THR A 154 7.41 -10.36 46.68
CA THR A 154 6.28 -11.29 46.87
C THR A 154 5.29 -10.78 47.92
N GLY A 155 5.74 -10.17 49.00
CA GLY A 155 4.89 -9.51 50.00
C GLY A 155 4.08 -8.35 49.41
N LEU A 156 4.75 -7.45 48.67
CA LEU A 156 4.09 -6.37 47.95
C LEU A 156 3.11 -6.89 46.89
N SER A 157 3.46 -7.95 46.15
CA SER A 157 2.55 -8.54 45.17
C SER A 157 1.30 -9.16 45.81
N ALA A 158 1.43 -9.77 46.99
CA ALA A 158 0.29 -10.32 47.74
C ALA A 158 -0.63 -9.20 48.27
N GLU A 159 -0.07 -8.10 48.78
CA GLU A 159 -0.83 -6.94 49.25
C GLU A 159 -1.50 -6.17 48.10
N ILE A 160 -0.83 -6.05 46.95
CA ILE A 160 -1.40 -5.49 45.72
C ILE A 160 -2.53 -6.38 45.19
N ALA A 161 -2.39 -7.71 45.22
CA ALA A 161 -3.44 -8.64 44.81
C ALA A 161 -4.66 -8.59 45.75
N ALA A 162 -4.45 -8.48 47.07
CA ALA A 162 -5.53 -8.33 48.04
C ALA A 162 -6.30 -7.00 47.88
N THR A 163 -5.60 -5.91 47.57
CA THR A 163 -6.26 -4.60 47.34
C THR A 163 -6.93 -4.52 45.97
N ALA A 164 -6.38 -5.13 44.93
CA ALA A 164 -7.01 -5.20 43.60
C ALA A 164 -8.29 -6.05 43.58
N THR A 165 -8.33 -7.16 44.34
CA THR A 165 -9.53 -7.99 44.48
C THR A 165 -10.64 -7.30 45.26
N ALA A 166 -10.30 -6.45 46.23
CA ALA A 166 -11.27 -5.63 46.96
C ALA A 166 -11.89 -4.51 46.09
N ASP A 167 -11.12 -3.89 45.19
CA ASP A 167 -11.63 -2.88 44.25
C ASP A 167 -12.52 -3.53 43.16
N LEU A 168 -12.12 -4.70 42.63
CA LEU A 168 -12.90 -5.42 41.60
C LEU A 168 -14.24 -5.96 42.16
N ALA A 169 -14.28 -6.34 43.44
CA ALA A 169 -15.50 -6.78 44.10
C ALA A 169 -16.54 -5.66 44.28
N ARG A 170 -16.12 -4.38 44.32
CA ARG A 170 -17.03 -3.23 44.35
C ARG A 170 -17.65 -2.91 43.00
N ASP A 171 -16.90 -3.14 41.92
CA ASP A 171 -17.36 -2.87 40.54
C ASP A 171 -18.31 -3.97 40.04
N ALA A 172 -18.10 -5.22 40.47
CA ALA A 172 -18.96 -6.35 40.11
C ALA A 172 -20.37 -6.29 40.72
N SER A 173 -20.57 -5.56 41.83
CA SER A 173 -21.89 -5.38 42.44
C SER A 173 -22.76 -4.33 41.73
N ASP A 174 -22.20 -3.49 40.87
CA ASP A 174 -22.92 -2.42 40.16
C ASP A 174 -23.37 -2.86 38.74
N LEU A 175 -22.91 -4.03 38.27
CA LEU A 175 -23.20 -4.57 36.94
C LEU A 175 -24.21 -5.73 36.92
N SER A 176 -24.75 -6.14 38.06
CA SER A 176 -25.61 -7.33 38.16
C SER A 176 -27.12 -7.07 38.20
N ASP A 177 -27.58 -5.83 37.99
CA ASP A 177 -28.99 -5.44 38.26
C ASP A 177 -29.82 -5.00 37.03
N ASP A 178 -29.39 -5.24 35.77
CA ASP A 178 -30.13 -4.73 34.59
C ASP A 178 -30.32 -5.73 33.41
N ASP A 179 -30.34 -7.03 33.65
CA ASP A 179 -30.57 -8.04 32.58
C ASP A 179 -31.64 -9.09 32.96
N SER A 180 -32.76 -8.65 33.55
CA SER A 180 -33.88 -9.55 33.89
C SER A 180 -35.26 -8.91 33.70
N GLU A 181 -35.70 -8.73 32.45
CA GLU A 181 -37.11 -8.79 32.02
C GLU A 181 -37.11 -8.54 30.49
N SER A 182 -37.45 -9.45 29.58
CA SER A 182 -38.74 -10.10 29.44
C SER A 182 -38.74 -10.88 28.10
N ASP A 183 -38.66 -12.21 28.17
CA ASP A 183 -39.09 -13.07 27.05
C ASP A 183 -40.44 -13.66 27.44
N ALA A 184 -41.51 -13.01 27.00
CA ALA A 184 -42.86 -13.57 26.98
C ALA A 184 -43.53 -13.23 25.64
N GLU A 185 -43.84 -14.30 24.91
CA GLU A 185 -44.65 -14.44 23.68
C GLU A 185 -44.00 -14.12 22.32
#